data_AF-A0A413Z0N4-F1
#
_entry.id   AF-A0A413Z0N4-F1
#
_cell.length_a   1.000
_cell.length_b   1.000
_cell.length_c   1.000
_cell.angle_alpha   90.00
_cell.angle_beta   90.00
_cell.angle_gamma   90.00
#
_symmetry.space_group_name_H-M   'P 1'
#
loop_
_entity.id
_entity.type
_entity.pdbx_description
1 polymer ?
#
loop_
_entity_poly.entity_id
_entity_poly.type
_entity_poly.pdbx_seq_one_letter_code
_entity_poly.pdbx_strand_id
1 'polypeptide(L)'
;MGNISYTAHVSNKKSAITSKSKLAGVAKHNLRKYKSSDYSKDNIFIVYGTSNLIDDVKTVYHKEFDEALEEYNKKQTRPDRKIEDYFEHVAGKEQDMAVEIIIQIGDREFWKQFDDMKSYMKLSYQIILDELRKRLPQFVVANAVVHLDEDSPHMHIVGVPVADGYKKGLSKQVSKRKVFTKDVLSRVLQDELREVANKEVNDWFGKQIKEKSKGRNHDLTVAEYKVAQETEYLEQIQEQVHDADIKLFASKIAYKELERSQTKELNEKCSELQSVRQEIASVTDKANETVELLGKINAFVSSFRLFAPTIEEYANHVEADKIIEAGNSFRGILYEIGKLLETFKELIKEGLCWFPRLMRWKTSKGEVAPVFIEKSNGYSYSVYGYINVDTKEYYSKELMQWEIKAGNRTGTVEQMDANVEAMARDLQEILRIGAEQKRLWEVYEGR
;
A
#
# COMPACT_ATOMS: atom_id res chain seq x y z
N MET A 1 38.01 -5.60 9.99
CA MET A 1 38.41 -6.01 8.63
C MET A 1 38.78 -4.75 7.86
N GLY A 2 39.87 -4.77 7.09
CA GLY A 2 40.32 -3.59 6.35
C GLY A 2 39.24 -3.07 5.39
N ASN A 3 39.10 -1.75 5.29
CA ASN A 3 38.07 -1.11 4.47
C ASN A 3 38.63 -0.44 3.20
N ILE A 4 39.96 -0.46 3.02
CA ILE A 4 40.65 0.33 1.99
C ILE A 4 41.27 -0.60 0.95
N SER A 5 41.17 -0.25 -0.33
CA SER A 5 41.81 -0.99 -1.42
C SER A 5 43.27 -0.60 -1.59
N TYR A 6 44.07 -1.50 -2.14
CA TYR A 6 45.43 -1.20 -2.59
C TYR A 6 45.67 -1.96 -3.88
N THR A 7 46.17 -1.24 -4.89
CA THR A 7 46.55 -1.83 -6.17
C THR A 7 47.95 -1.36 -6.56
N ALA A 8 48.72 -2.28 -7.14
CA ALA A 8 50.02 -2.01 -7.73
C ALA A 8 50.08 -2.78 -9.06
N HIS A 9 49.76 -2.10 -10.14
CA HIS A 9 49.62 -2.68 -11.47
C HIS A 9 50.84 -2.34 -12.33
N VAL A 10 51.53 -3.36 -12.82
CA VAL A 10 52.63 -3.20 -13.78
C VAL A 10 52.07 -3.29 -15.19
N SER A 11 52.51 -2.42 -16.10
CA SER A 11 52.04 -2.44 -17.49
C SER A 11 52.08 -3.84 -18.10
N ASN A 12 51.02 -4.24 -18.79
CA ASN A 12 50.88 -5.57 -19.37
C ASN A 12 50.79 -5.47 -20.90
N LYS A 13 50.47 -6.55 -21.63
CA LYS A 13 50.42 -6.52 -23.10
C LYS A 13 49.57 -5.38 -23.68
N LYS A 14 48.47 -5.00 -23.00
CA LYS A 14 47.56 -3.93 -23.43
C LYS A 14 48.14 -2.52 -23.20
N SER A 15 49.03 -2.35 -22.23
CA SER A 15 49.65 -1.06 -21.83
C SER A 15 51.18 -1.01 -21.96
N ALA A 16 51.79 -1.98 -22.64
CA ALA A 16 53.24 -2.10 -22.78
C ALA A 16 53.84 -0.93 -23.56
N ILE A 17 54.88 -0.30 -23.00
CA ILE A 17 55.57 0.84 -23.61
C ILE A 17 56.69 0.29 -24.49
N THR A 18 56.35 -0.11 -25.71
CA THR A 18 57.26 -0.78 -26.65
C THR A 18 57.82 0.14 -27.73
N SER A 19 57.45 1.42 -27.74
CA SER A 19 57.87 2.37 -28.77
C SER A 19 57.83 3.81 -28.27
N LYS A 20 58.53 4.71 -28.97
CA LYS A 20 58.52 6.16 -28.69
C LYS A 20 57.10 6.75 -28.77
N SER A 21 56.26 6.26 -29.69
CA SER A 21 54.88 6.73 -29.82
C SER A 21 54.03 6.35 -28.60
N LYS A 22 54.19 5.14 -28.08
CA LYS A 22 53.52 4.71 -26.84
C LYS A 22 54.03 5.47 -25.63
N LEU A 23 55.34 5.68 -25.51
CA LEU A 23 55.91 6.48 -24.43
C LEU A 23 55.41 7.93 -24.50
N ALA A 24 55.28 8.51 -25.69
CA ALA A 24 54.66 9.83 -25.88
C ALA A 24 53.18 9.84 -25.51
N GLY A 25 52.44 8.76 -25.75
CA GLY A 25 51.06 8.57 -25.28
C GLY A 25 50.96 8.60 -23.75
N VAL A 26 51.82 7.83 -23.07
CA VAL A 26 51.94 7.83 -21.60
C VAL A 26 52.32 9.22 -21.10
N ALA A 27 53.29 9.90 -21.74
CA ALA A 27 53.67 11.27 -21.37
C ALA A 27 52.50 12.26 -21.52
N LYS A 28 51.67 12.11 -22.55
CA LYS A 28 50.48 12.95 -22.77
C LYS A 28 49.43 12.75 -21.68
N HIS A 29 49.19 11.49 -21.29
CA HIS A 29 48.26 11.13 -20.24
C HIS A 29 48.76 11.60 -18.87
N ASN A 30 49.96 11.15 -18.46
CA ASN A 30 50.48 11.33 -17.11
C ASN A 30 50.74 12.81 -16.78
N LEU A 31 51.18 13.59 -17.76
CA LEU A 31 51.47 15.01 -17.58
C LEU A 31 50.31 15.91 -18.03
N ARG A 32 49.14 15.32 -18.36
CA ARG A 32 47.93 16.02 -18.82
C ARG A 32 48.23 17.08 -19.90
N LYS A 33 48.93 16.68 -20.97
CA LYS A 33 49.31 17.62 -22.05
C LYS A 33 48.11 18.19 -22.83
N TYR A 34 46.94 17.56 -22.74
CA TYR A 34 45.65 18.12 -23.17
C TYR A 34 44.84 18.48 -21.93
N LYS A 35 44.44 19.75 -21.83
CA LYS A 35 43.64 20.27 -20.72
C LYS A 35 42.16 20.19 -21.10
N SER A 36 41.37 19.42 -20.36
CA SER A 36 39.91 19.54 -20.39
C SER A 36 39.48 20.85 -19.69
N SER A 37 38.20 21.22 -19.81
CA SER A 37 37.63 22.38 -19.10
C SER A 37 37.81 22.29 -17.59
N ASP A 38 37.86 21.06 -17.06
CA ASP A 38 37.87 20.76 -15.62
C ASP A 38 39.29 20.50 -15.09
N TYR A 39 40.31 20.71 -15.93
CA TYR A 39 41.71 20.51 -15.58
C TYR A 39 42.18 21.52 -14.52
N SER A 40 42.55 21.01 -13.34
CA SER A 40 43.28 21.77 -12.33
C SER A 40 44.73 21.31 -12.24
N LYS A 41 45.67 22.23 -12.47
CA LYS A 41 47.12 21.96 -12.32
C LYS A 41 47.46 21.54 -10.88
N ASP A 42 46.67 21.99 -9.90
CA ASP A 42 46.86 21.70 -8.48
C ASP A 42 46.42 20.29 -8.07
N ASN A 43 45.96 19.46 -9.03
CA ASN A 43 45.58 18.06 -8.82
C ASN A 43 46.56 17.09 -9.47
N ILE A 44 47.62 17.58 -10.12
CA ILE A 44 48.66 16.76 -10.77
C ILE A 44 50.01 17.08 -10.14
N PHE A 45 50.62 16.11 -9.45
CA PHE A 45 51.89 16.29 -8.76
C PHE A 45 52.99 15.44 -9.37
N ILE A 46 54.03 16.07 -9.89
CA ILE A 46 55.28 15.38 -10.24
C ILE A 46 56.04 15.18 -8.92
N VAL A 47 56.19 13.93 -8.49
CA VAL A 47 56.94 13.56 -7.28
C VAL A 47 58.38 13.15 -7.62
N TYR A 48 58.65 12.77 -8.87
CA TYR A 48 60.01 12.49 -9.36
C TYR A 48 60.13 12.74 -10.86
N GLY A 49 61.29 13.21 -11.30
CA GLY A 49 61.55 13.58 -12.69
C GLY A 49 61.09 15.01 -13.00
N THR A 50 60.83 15.28 -14.28
CA THR A 50 60.47 16.59 -14.81
C THR A 50 59.13 16.56 -15.53
N SER A 51 58.71 17.70 -16.08
CA SER A 51 57.55 17.79 -16.98
C SER A 51 57.84 17.26 -18.40
N ASN A 52 59.01 16.64 -18.63
CA ASN A 52 59.34 15.98 -19.89
C ASN A 52 59.76 14.52 -19.69
N LEU A 53 58.75 13.64 -19.63
CA LEU A 53 58.96 12.20 -19.46
C LEU A 53 59.92 11.58 -20.49
N ILE A 54 59.93 12.07 -21.74
CA ILE A 54 60.82 11.52 -22.77
C ILE A 54 62.28 11.78 -22.42
N ASP A 55 62.61 13.00 -21.99
CA ASP A 55 63.97 13.39 -21.63
C ASP A 55 64.40 12.71 -20.33
N ASP A 56 63.48 12.55 -19.37
CA ASP A 56 63.73 11.80 -18.13
C ASP A 56 64.13 10.35 -18.45
N VAL A 57 63.39 9.69 -19.35
CA VAL A 57 63.70 8.31 -19.77
C VAL A 57 65.04 8.26 -20.52
N LYS A 58 65.30 9.18 -21.46
CA LYS A 58 66.60 9.26 -22.14
C LYS A 58 67.76 9.44 -21.16
N THR A 59 67.57 10.27 -20.13
CA THR A 59 68.56 10.49 -19.08
C THR A 59 68.89 9.19 -18.34
N VAL A 60 67.88 8.38 -18.02
CA VAL A 60 68.11 7.04 -17.44
C VAL A 60 68.86 6.14 -18.41
N TYR A 61 68.52 6.17 -19.70
CA TYR A 61 69.23 5.37 -20.70
C TYR A 61 70.72 5.71 -20.79
N HIS A 62 71.04 7.00 -20.88
CA HIS A 62 72.43 7.46 -20.94
C HIS A 62 73.19 7.09 -19.67
N LYS A 63 72.59 7.36 -18.51
CA LYS A 63 73.20 7.06 -17.21
C LYS A 63 73.48 5.57 -17.02
N GLU A 64 72.56 4.70 -17.41
CA GLU A 64 72.65 3.28 -17.08
C GLU A 64 73.39 2.45 -18.14
N PHE A 65 73.36 2.85 -19.42
CA PHE A 65 73.84 1.99 -20.51
C PHE A 65 75.04 2.53 -21.30
N ASP A 66 75.37 3.83 -21.24
CA ASP A 66 76.41 4.40 -22.12
C ASP A 66 77.79 3.75 -21.92
N GLU A 67 78.20 3.49 -20.68
CA GLU A 67 79.46 2.80 -20.39
C GLU A 67 79.50 1.39 -21.00
N ALA A 68 78.44 0.60 -20.79
CA ALA A 68 78.32 -0.72 -21.37
C ALA A 68 78.29 -0.67 -22.91
N LEU A 69 77.65 0.38 -23.48
CA LEU A 69 77.50 0.59 -24.91
C LEU A 69 78.84 0.86 -25.57
N GLU A 70 79.66 1.73 -24.96
CA GLU A 70 81.02 1.98 -25.40
C GLU A 70 81.87 0.71 -25.38
N GLU A 71 81.83 -0.06 -24.30
CA GLU A 71 82.57 -1.33 -24.21
C GLU A 71 82.14 -2.34 -25.28
N TYR A 72 80.84 -2.43 -25.55
CA TYR A 72 80.29 -3.30 -26.57
C TYR A 72 80.75 -2.88 -27.97
N ASN A 73 80.65 -1.59 -28.28
CA ASN A 73 81.02 -1.02 -29.58
C ASN A 73 82.53 -1.09 -29.85
N LYS A 74 83.39 -0.96 -28.82
CA LYS A 74 84.85 -1.16 -28.91
C LYS A 74 85.20 -2.58 -29.39
N LYS A 75 84.37 -3.57 -29.05
CA LYS A 75 84.55 -4.99 -29.44
C LYS A 75 83.96 -5.33 -30.82
N GLN A 76 83.21 -4.42 -31.47
CA GLN A 76 82.58 -4.68 -32.77
C GLN A 76 83.50 -4.28 -33.93
N THR A 77 83.88 -5.25 -34.76
CA THR A 77 84.63 -5.02 -36.01
C THR A 77 83.73 -4.68 -37.19
N ARG A 78 82.45 -5.09 -37.14
CA ARG A 78 81.45 -4.85 -38.20
C ARG A 78 80.66 -3.57 -37.92
N PRO A 79 80.62 -2.59 -38.85
CA PRO A 79 79.87 -1.34 -38.65
C PRO A 79 78.38 -1.56 -38.36
N ASP A 80 77.73 -2.50 -39.04
CA ASP A 80 76.29 -2.79 -38.87
C ASP A 80 75.91 -3.36 -37.50
N ARG A 81 76.89 -3.81 -36.71
CA ARG A 81 76.69 -4.32 -35.35
C ARG A 81 76.90 -3.27 -34.27
N LYS A 82 77.45 -2.09 -34.62
CA LYS A 82 77.60 -1.00 -33.66
C LYS A 82 76.23 -0.37 -33.41
N ILE A 83 75.98 -0.01 -32.16
CA ILE A 83 74.75 0.65 -31.75
C ILE A 83 75.11 2.11 -31.49
N GLU A 84 74.54 3.04 -32.27
CA GLU A 84 74.81 4.47 -32.10
C GLU A 84 74.14 5.03 -30.85
N ASP A 85 72.84 4.77 -30.68
CA ASP A 85 72.06 5.20 -29.54
C ASP A 85 71.21 4.03 -29.02
N TYR A 86 71.38 3.69 -27.74
CA TYR A 86 70.73 2.52 -27.16
C TYR A 86 69.22 2.73 -26.95
N PHE A 87 68.77 3.95 -26.70
CA PHE A 87 67.36 4.28 -26.58
C PHE A 87 66.62 4.05 -27.91
N GLU A 88 67.18 4.55 -29.01
CA GLU A 88 66.68 4.35 -30.37
C GLU A 88 66.75 2.88 -30.78
N HIS A 89 67.84 2.18 -30.43
CA HIS A 89 67.98 0.74 -30.68
C HIS A 89 66.93 -0.11 -29.98
N VAL A 90 66.59 0.20 -28.72
CA VAL A 90 65.54 -0.51 -27.99
C VAL A 90 64.16 -0.12 -28.52
N ALA A 91 63.94 1.14 -28.88
CA ALA A 91 62.67 1.60 -29.47
C ALA A 91 62.34 0.93 -30.82
N GLY A 92 63.34 0.46 -31.55
CA GLY A 92 63.19 -0.29 -32.79
C GLY A 92 62.94 -1.80 -32.62
N LYS A 93 62.86 -2.31 -31.38
CA LYS A 93 62.69 -3.74 -31.08
C LYS A 93 61.31 -4.07 -30.54
N GLU A 94 60.91 -5.34 -30.70
CA GLU A 94 59.71 -5.89 -30.08
C GLU A 94 59.93 -6.21 -28.59
N GLN A 95 60.20 -5.19 -27.78
CA GLN A 95 60.30 -5.30 -26.32
C GLN A 95 59.87 -4.01 -25.63
N ASP A 96 59.56 -4.07 -24.33
CA ASP A 96 59.33 -2.87 -23.52
C ASP A 96 60.61 -2.02 -23.47
N MET A 97 60.51 -0.75 -23.84
CA MET A 97 61.57 0.25 -23.67
C MET A 97 61.46 0.97 -22.31
N ALA A 98 60.25 1.05 -21.78
CA ALA A 98 59.99 1.52 -20.42
C ALA A 98 58.84 0.69 -19.82
N VAL A 99 58.68 0.76 -18.50
CA VAL A 99 57.58 0.12 -17.78
C VAL A 99 56.90 1.15 -16.92
N GLU A 100 55.58 1.09 -16.89
CA GLU A 100 54.76 1.90 -15.99
C GLU A 100 54.22 1.02 -14.86
N ILE A 101 54.29 1.52 -13.64
CA ILE A 101 53.61 0.97 -12.47
C ILE A 101 52.58 1.99 -12.01
N ILE A 102 51.32 1.57 -11.86
CA ILE A 102 50.26 2.38 -11.27
C ILE A 102 50.02 1.88 -9.85
N ILE A 103 50.15 2.78 -8.88
CA ILE A 103 49.85 2.49 -7.47
C ILE A 103 48.65 3.32 -7.04
N GLN A 104 47.62 2.66 -6.51
CA GLN A 104 46.45 3.31 -5.94
C GLN A 104 46.27 2.83 -4.50
N ILE A 105 46.00 3.79 -3.60
CA ILE A 105 45.70 3.54 -2.19
C ILE A 105 44.29 4.10 -1.94
N GLY A 106 43.33 3.22 -1.64
CA GLY A 106 41.92 3.57 -1.46
C GLY A 106 41.13 3.66 -2.76
N ASP A 107 39.83 3.39 -2.65
CA ASP A 107 38.87 3.49 -3.74
C ASP A 107 38.06 4.80 -3.64
N ARG A 108 37.18 5.03 -4.62
CA ARG A 108 36.34 6.23 -4.69
C ARG A 108 35.54 6.47 -3.40
N GLU A 109 34.96 5.41 -2.82
CA GLU A 109 34.13 5.52 -1.61
C GLU A 109 34.94 5.88 -0.37
N PHE A 110 36.20 5.41 -0.29
CA PHE A 110 37.12 5.85 0.74
C PHE A 110 37.44 7.34 0.60
N TRP A 111 37.81 7.80 -0.60
CA TRP A 111 38.26 9.18 -0.80
C TRP A 111 37.15 10.23 -0.73
N LYS A 112 35.89 9.87 -1.03
CA LYS A 112 34.72 10.72 -0.77
C LYS A 112 34.62 11.21 0.68
N GLN A 113 35.21 10.47 1.64
CA GLN A 113 35.20 10.83 3.06
C GLN A 113 36.35 11.78 3.45
N PHE A 114 37.35 11.96 2.58
CA PHE A 114 38.62 12.64 2.87
C PHE A 114 39.07 13.57 1.71
N ASP A 115 38.15 14.38 1.19
CA ASP A 115 38.28 15.14 -0.07
C ASP A 115 39.42 16.20 -0.06
N ASP A 116 39.86 16.69 1.11
CA ASP A 116 40.90 17.73 1.23
C ASP A 116 42.18 17.26 1.96
N MET A 117 42.79 16.18 1.46
CA MET A 117 44.00 15.58 2.04
C MET A 117 45.21 15.56 1.09
N LYS A 118 45.40 16.63 0.31
CA LYS A 118 46.48 16.72 -0.70
C LYS A 118 47.88 16.53 -0.14
N SER A 119 48.17 17.12 1.03
CA SER A 119 49.48 17.00 1.68
C SER A 119 49.80 15.57 2.10
N TYR A 120 48.81 14.84 2.63
CA TYR A 120 48.94 13.42 2.94
C TYR A 120 49.27 12.63 1.67
N MET A 121 48.47 12.80 0.61
CA MET A 121 48.64 12.04 -0.63
C MET A 121 50.03 12.22 -1.22
N LYS A 122 50.52 13.46 -1.27
CA LYS A 122 51.87 13.76 -1.77
C LYS A 122 52.95 13.06 -0.94
N LEU A 123 52.86 13.12 0.38
CA LEU A 123 53.85 12.51 1.27
C LEU A 123 53.81 10.98 1.19
N SER A 124 52.63 10.37 1.26
CA SER A 124 52.51 8.91 1.23
C SER A 124 52.94 8.34 -0.12
N TYR A 125 52.59 8.96 -1.25
CA TYR A 125 53.10 8.53 -2.55
C TYR A 125 54.62 8.73 -2.69
N GLN A 126 55.19 9.78 -2.09
CA GLN A 126 56.65 9.96 -2.02
C GLN A 126 57.32 8.82 -1.23
N ILE A 127 56.77 8.45 -0.07
CA ILE A 127 57.27 7.34 0.77
C ILE A 127 57.21 6.02 0.01
N ILE A 128 56.10 5.73 -0.65
CA ILE A 128 55.93 4.52 -1.46
C ILE A 128 56.92 4.49 -2.63
N LEU A 129 57.14 5.63 -3.29
CA LEU A 129 58.10 5.73 -4.38
C LEU A 129 59.53 5.47 -3.90
N ASP A 130 59.93 6.06 -2.78
CA ASP A 130 61.27 5.87 -2.22
C ASP A 130 61.48 4.43 -1.76
N GLU A 131 60.46 3.79 -1.21
CA GLU A 131 60.51 2.38 -0.85
C GLU A 131 60.60 1.46 -2.08
N LEU A 132 59.85 1.76 -3.14
CA LEU A 132 59.94 1.03 -4.41
C LEU A 132 61.36 1.11 -4.98
N ARG A 133 61.97 2.30 -4.97
CA ARG A 133 63.33 2.52 -5.48
C ARG A 133 64.38 1.76 -4.66
N LYS A 134 64.20 1.66 -3.35
CA LYS A 134 65.08 0.87 -2.46
C LYS A 134 64.95 -0.64 -2.70
N ARG A 135 63.71 -1.13 -2.83
CA ARG A 135 63.43 -2.58 -2.94
C ARG A 135 63.63 -3.13 -4.35
N LEU A 136 63.44 -2.30 -5.37
CA LEU A 136 63.59 -2.68 -6.78
C LEU A 136 64.55 -1.74 -7.52
N PRO A 137 65.85 -1.71 -7.16
CA PRO A 137 66.83 -0.81 -7.77
C PRO A 137 67.06 -1.11 -9.27
N GLN A 138 66.78 -2.34 -9.72
CA GLN A 138 66.83 -2.72 -11.13
C GLN A 138 65.72 -2.06 -11.96
N PHE A 139 64.67 -1.53 -11.34
CA PHE A 139 63.70 -0.68 -12.01
C PHE A 139 64.08 0.78 -11.75
N VAL A 140 64.88 1.34 -12.67
CA VAL A 140 65.39 2.69 -12.53
C VAL A 140 64.27 3.67 -12.91
N VAL A 141 63.66 4.28 -11.89
CA VAL A 141 62.58 5.25 -12.06
C VAL A 141 63.10 6.47 -12.82
N ALA A 142 62.38 6.85 -13.88
CA ALA A 142 62.62 8.07 -14.65
C ALA A 142 61.68 9.19 -14.20
N ASN A 143 60.42 8.88 -13.97
CA ASN A 143 59.37 9.87 -13.70
C ASN A 143 58.27 9.26 -12.83
N ALA A 144 57.68 10.06 -11.95
CA ALA A 144 56.50 9.66 -11.18
C ALA A 144 55.52 10.83 -11.00
N VAL A 145 54.26 10.59 -11.31
CA VAL A 145 53.18 11.60 -11.30
C VAL A 145 51.96 11.08 -10.57
N VAL A 146 51.42 11.87 -9.65
CA VAL A 146 50.19 11.60 -8.90
C VAL A 146 49.03 12.34 -9.54
N HIS A 147 47.93 11.63 -9.78
CA HIS A 147 46.66 12.16 -10.31
C HIS A 147 45.62 12.18 -9.20
N LEU A 148 45.09 13.36 -8.88
CA LEU A 148 43.96 13.58 -7.98
C LEU A 148 42.69 14.05 -8.70
N ASP A 149 42.74 14.15 -10.03
CA ASP A 149 41.67 14.65 -10.89
C ASP A 149 40.80 13.52 -11.49
N GLU A 150 40.98 12.28 -11.02
CA GLU A 150 40.16 11.12 -11.40
C GLU A 150 39.39 10.56 -10.17
N ASP A 151 38.59 9.51 -10.37
CA ASP A 151 37.69 8.93 -9.35
C ASP A 151 38.39 8.55 -8.03
N SER A 152 39.67 8.22 -8.08
CA SER A 152 40.48 7.93 -6.89
C SER A 152 41.94 8.33 -7.12
N PRO A 153 42.60 9.00 -6.15
CA PRO A 153 44.02 9.30 -6.15
C PRO A 153 44.91 8.11 -6.50
N HIS A 154 45.78 8.25 -7.51
CA HIS A 154 46.74 7.21 -7.90
C HIS A 154 48.03 7.80 -8.46
N MET A 155 49.11 7.02 -8.42
CA MET A 155 50.44 7.41 -8.89
C MET A 155 50.89 6.56 -10.06
N HIS A 156 51.26 7.22 -11.16
CA HIS A 156 51.93 6.64 -12.31
C HIS A 156 53.44 6.74 -12.15
N ILE A 157 54.16 5.62 -12.17
CA ILE A 157 55.62 5.55 -12.06
C ILE A 157 56.18 4.95 -13.33
N VAL A 158 56.93 5.73 -14.11
CA VAL A 158 57.59 5.27 -15.33
C VAL A 158 59.08 5.09 -15.07
N GLY A 159 59.61 3.94 -15.45
CA GLY A 159 61.03 3.61 -15.28
C GLY A 159 61.54 2.61 -16.32
N VAL A 160 62.85 2.40 -16.30
CA VAL A 160 63.54 1.48 -17.22
C VAL A 160 63.97 0.23 -16.45
N PRO A 161 63.54 -0.97 -16.85
CA PRO A 161 64.00 -2.21 -16.21
C PRO A 161 65.40 -2.57 -16.69
N VAL A 162 66.41 -2.31 -15.88
CA VAL A 162 67.83 -2.55 -16.17
C VAL A 162 68.24 -3.92 -15.64
N ALA A 163 68.77 -4.77 -16.52
CA ALA A 163 69.26 -6.09 -16.15
C ALA A 163 70.68 -6.34 -16.66
N ASP A 164 71.53 -6.83 -15.76
CA ASP A 164 72.93 -7.13 -16.02
C ASP A 164 73.19 -8.62 -16.35
N GLY A 165 74.45 -8.93 -16.63
CA GLY A 165 74.95 -10.30 -16.77
C GLY A 165 74.60 -10.97 -18.11
N TYR A 166 74.35 -10.19 -19.16
CA TYR A 166 74.13 -10.74 -20.49
C TYR A 166 75.46 -11.19 -21.13
N LYS A 167 75.53 -12.45 -21.55
CA LYS A 167 76.70 -13.03 -22.23
C LYS A 167 76.74 -12.73 -23.74
N LYS A 168 75.61 -12.31 -24.33
CA LYS A 168 75.45 -12.01 -25.75
C LYS A 168 74.91 -10.59 -25.92
N GLY A 169 75.52 -9.83 -26.83
CA GLY A 169 75.18 -8.42 -27.04
C GLY A 169 75.76 -7.53 -25.95
N LEU A 170 75.05 -6.46 -25.64
CA LEU A 170 75.37 -5.53 -24.56
C LEU A 170 75.31 -6.25 -23.20
N SER A 171 76.28 -6.03 -22.30
CA SER A 171 76.37 -6.72 -21.00
C SER A 171 75.23 -6.36 -20.04
N LYS A 172 74.75 -5.12 -20.14
CA LYS A 172 73.59 -4.55 -19.44
C LYS A 172 72.50 -4.25 -20.47
N GLN A 173 71.26 -4.70 -20.25
CA GLN A 173 70.16 -4.54 -21.21
C GLN A 173 68.85 -4.15 -20.54
N VAL A 174 67.98 -3.49 -21.31
CA VAL A 174 66.58 -3.32 -20.90
C VAL A 174 65.88 -4.68 -20.92
N SER A 175 65.34 -5.11 -19.77
CA SER A 175 64.62 -6.38 -19.69
C SER A 175 63.55 -6.41 -18.61
N LYS A 176 62.32 -6.12 -19.01
CA LYS A 176 61.14 -6.28 -18.14
C LYS A 176 61.03 -7.68 -17.55
N ARG A 177 61.29 -8.72 -18.34
CA ARG A 177 61.15 -10.13 -17.89
C ARG A 177 62.15 -10.50 -16.79
N LYS A 178 63.39 -9.98 -16.84
CA LYS A 178 64.40 -10.27 -15.79
C LYS A 178 64.14 -9.47 -14.52
N VAL A 179 63.62 -8.25 -14.64
CA VAL A 179 63.35 -7.38 -13.48
C VAL A 179 62.02 -7.72 -12.81
N PHE A 180 60.93 -7.82 -13.56
CA PHE A 180 59.59 -8.11 -13.05
C PHE A 180 59.29 -9.60 -13.03
N THR A 181 60.00 -10.31 -12.15
CA THR A 181 59.77 -11.75 -11.91
C THR A 181 58.52 -11.97 -11.06
N LYS A 182 58.07 -13.23 -10.96
CA LYS A 182 56.96 -13.59 -10.06
C LYS A 182 57.22 -13.15 -8.62
N ASP A 183 58.47 -13.28 -8.14
CA ASP A 183 58.86 -12.86 -6.79
C ASP A 183 58.72 -11.34 -6.63
N VAL A 184 59.18 -10.54 -7.59
CA VAL A 184 59.02 -9.08 -7.54
C VAL A 184 57.54 -8.68 -7.53
N LEU A 185 56.73 -9.29 -8.39
CA LEU A 185 55.30 -9.00 -8.45
C LEU A 185 54.57 -9.39 -7.16
N SER A 186 54.86 -10.56 -6.57
CA SER A 186 54.16 -11.02 -5.37
C SER A 186 54.71 -10.44 -4.07
N ARG A 187 56.04 -10.46 -3.90
CA ARG A 187 56.70 -10.06 -2.65
C ARG A 187 56.91 -8.55 -2.61
N VAL A 188 57.58 -7.98 -3.60
CA VAL A 188 57.93 -6.55 -3.55
C VAL A 188 56.69 -5.67 -3.71
N LEU A 189 55.89 -5.88 -4.77
CA LEU A 189 54.77 -4.97 -5.08
C LEU A 189 53.52 -5.24 -4.23
N GLN A 190 53.17 -6.52 -4.02
CA GLN A 190 51.91 -6.90 -3.39
C GLN A 190 51.99 -7.15 -1.88
N ASP A 191 53.18 -7.45 -1.33
CA ASP A 191 53.37 -7.66 0.11
C ASP A 191 54.10 -6.49 0.75
N GLU A 192 55.36 -6.27 0.37
CA GLU A 192 56.25 -5.30 1.01
C GLU A 192 55.79 -3.85 0.83
N LEU A 193 55.49 -3.42 -0.40
CA LEU A 193 54.95 -2.08 -0.63
C LEU A 193 53.53 -1.91 -0.08
N ARG A 194 52.72 -2.97 -0.10
CA ARG A 194 51.39 -2.96 0.52
C ARG A 194 51.48 -2.77 2.02
N GLU A 195 52.47 -3.37 2.69
CA GLU A 195 52.69 -3.21 4.12
C GLU A 195 53.09 -1.76 4.47
N VAL A 196 53.96 -1.15 3.67
CA VAL A 196 54.29 0.27 3.81
C VAL A 196 53.06 1.15 3.59
N ALA A 197 52.28 0.90 2.54
CA ALA A 197 51.03 1.63 2.30
C ALA A 197 50.04 1.43 3.46
N ASN A 198 49.95 0.22 4.02
CA ASN A 198 49.07 -0.08 5.13
C ASN A 198 49.47 0.65 6.41
N LYS A 199 50.77 0.79 6.65
CA LYS A 199 51.30 1.59 7.76
C LYS A 199 50.92 3.06 7.59
N GLU A 200 51.17 3.64 6.41
CA GLU A 200 50.79 5.03 6.10
C GLU A 200 49.28 5.26 6.30
N VAL A 201 48.45 4.37 5.76
CA VAL A 201 46.99 4.45 5.90
C VAL A 201 46.54 4.34 7.36
N ASN A 202 47.20 3.49 8.14
CA ASN A 202 46.89 3.35 9.56
C ASN A 202 47.32 4.59 10.36
N ASP A 203 48.51 5.11 10.12
CA ASP A 203 49.07 6.24 10.86
C ASP A 203 48.26 7.53 10.62
N TRP A 204 47.71 7.70 9.42
CA TRP A 204 46.97 8.92 9.05
C TRP A 204 45.45 8.80 9.18
N PHE A 205 44.87 7.61 9.01
CA PHE A 205 43.41 7.43 9.02
C PHE A 205 42.89 6.45 10.08
N GLY A 206 43.78 5.74 10.80
CA GLY A 206 43.38 4.68 11.73
C GLY A 206 42.65 3.53 11.02
N LYS A 207 42.94 3.30 9.74
CA LYS A 207 42.30 2.27 8.90
C LYS A 207 43.33 1.24 8.45
N GLN A 208 42.84 0.10 8.00
CA GLN A 208 43.66 -0.96 7.42
C GLN A 208 43.25 -1.24 5.98
N ILE A 209 44.25 -1.59 5.16
CA ILE A 209 44.07 -2.07 3.80
C ILE A 209 43.49 -3.50 3.86
N LYS A 210 42.53 -3.78 2.97
CA LYS A 210 41.92 -5.11 2.80
C LYS A 210 42.99 -6.17 2.56
N GLU A 211 42.77 -7.40 3.02
CA GLU A 211 43.68 -8.50 2.68
C GLU A 211 43.76 -8.71 1.18
N LYS A 212 44.92 -9.16 0.68
CA LYS A 212 45.07 -9.49 -0.74
C LYS A 212 44.21 -10.71 -1.07
N SER A 213 43.43 -10.63 -2.15
CA SER A 213 42.68 -11.78 -2.66
C SER A 213 43.63 -12.87 -3.17
N LYS A 214 43.26 -14.14 -2.97
CA LYS A 214 43.99 -15.29 -3.52
C LYS A 214 43.49 -15.57 -4.93
N GLY A 215 44.40 -15.74 -5.89
CA GLY A 215 44.06 -16.15 -7.25
C GLY A 215 44.85 -15.42 -8.34
N ARG A 216 44.46 -15.63 -9.60
CA ARG A 216 44.91 -14.82 -10.74
C ARG A 216 43.84 -13.76 -10.99
N ASN A 217 44.24 -12.49 -10.92
CA ASN A 217 43.36 -11.40 -11.33
C ASN A 217 43.32 -11.30 -12.86
N HIS A 218 42.18 -10.88 -13.40
CA HIS A 218 42.04 -10.52 -14.80
C HIS A 218 42.11 -9.00 -14.91
N ASP A 219 43.24 -8.47 -15.39
CA ASP A 219 43.42 -7.03 -15.55
C ASP A 219 42.53 -6.51 -16.68
N LEU A 220 41.47 -5.82 -16.29
CA LEU A 220 40.59 -5.09 -17.20
C LEU A 220 41.22 -3.74 -17.54
N THR A 221 41.08 -3.32 -18.79
CA THR A 221 41.25 -1.92 -19.15
C THR A 221 40.19 -1.06 -18.44
N VAL A 222 40.44 0.24 -18.30
CA VAL A 222 39.48 1.16 -17.67
C VAL A 222 38.10 1.09 -18.35
N ALA A 223 38.06 0.94 -19.68
CA ALA A 223 36.81 0.79 -20.42
C ALA A 223 36.10 -0.54 -20.11
N GLU A 224 36.83 -1.66 -20.12
CA GLU A 224 36.26 -2.98 -19.77
C GLU A 224 35.72 -2.99 -18.33
N TYR A 225 36.43 -2.36 -17.38
CA TYR A 225 35.97 -2.23 -16.00
C TYR A 225 34.69 -1.42 -15.89
N LYS A 226 34.59 -0.27 -16.57
CA LYS A 226 33.39 0.57 -16.56
C LYS A 226 32.18 -0.18 -17.11
N VAL A 227 32.35 -0.93 -18.21
CA VAL A 227 31.29 -1.76 -18.80
C VAL A 227 30.85 -2.87 -17.84
N ALA A 228 31.78 -3.54 -17.18
CA ALA A 228 31.46 -4.60 -16.22
C ALA A 228 30.64 -4.06 -15.02
N GLN A 229 31.05 -2.92 -14.46
CA GLN A 229 30.34 -2.26 -13.36
C GLN A 229 28.94 -1.81 -13.78
N GLU A 230 28.79 -1.24 -14.98
CA GLU A 230 27.50 -0.79 -15.48
C GLU A 230 26.57 -1.97 -15.78
N THR A 231 27.11 -3.09 -16.26
CA THR A 231 26.35 -4.32 -16.52
C THR A 231 25.82 -4.91 -15.20
N GLU A 232 26.65 -5.01 -14.17
CA GLU A 232 26.24 -5.50 -12.85
C GLU A 232 25.15 -4.61 -12.24
N TYR A 233 25.27 -3.28 -12.39
CA TYR A 233 24.25 -2.34 -11.94
C TYR A 233 22.92 -2.50 -12.70
N LEU A 234 22.97 -2.70 -14.02
CA LEU A 234 21.79 -2.94 -14.84
C LEU A 234 21.09 -4.25 -14.47
N GLU A 235 21.84 -5.31 -14.16
CA GLU A 235 21.29 -6.58 -13.67
C GLU A 235 20.53 -6.41 -12.35
N GLN A 236 21.09 -5.64 -11.41
CA GLN A 236 20.42 -5.34 -10.13
C GLN A 236 19.13 -4.53 -10.32
N ILE A 237 19.13 -3.55 -11.23
CA ILE A 237 17.91 -2.78 -11.56
C ILE A 237 16.87 -3.72 -12.18
N GLN A 238 17.29 -4.62 -13.08
CA GLN A 238 16.38 -5.54 -13.75
C GLN A 238 15.70 -6.49 -12.76
N GLU A 239 16.43 -6.97 -11.74
CA GLU A 239 15.87 -7.77 -10.66
C GLU A 239 14.83 -6.98 -9.83
N GLN A 240 15.13 -5.72 -9.47
CA GLN A 240 14.19 -4.87 -8.74
C GLN A 240 12.91 -4.57 -9.54
N VAL A 241 13.03 -4.34 -10.85
CA VAL A 241 11.87 -4.14 -11.73
C VAL A 241 11.03 -5.42 -11.80
N HIS A 242 11.65 -6.59 -11.89
CA HIS A 242 10.95 -7.87 -11.89
C HIS A 242 10.15 -8.07 -10.59
N ASP A 243 10.75 -7.80 -9.44
CA ASP A 243 10.09 -7.86 -8.13
C ASP A 243 8.92 -6.87 -8.01
N ALA A 244 9.09 -5.65 -8.54
CA ALA A 244 8.02 -4.65 -8.57
C ALA A 244 6.85 -5.08 -9.46
N ASP A 245 7.12 -5.71 -10.61
CA ASP A 245 6.10 -6.25 -11.51
C ASP A 245 5.30 -7.38 -10.86
N ILE A 246 5.96 -8.28 -10.13
CA ILE A 246 5.29 -9.35 -9.36
C ILE A 246 4.34 -8.74 -8.31
N LYS A 247 4.79 -7.73 -7.56
CA LYS A 247 3.96 -7.03 -6.55
C LYS A 247 2.76 -6.30 -7.18
N LEU A 248 2.99 -5.64 -8.32
CA LEU A 248 1.92 -4.95 -9.06
C LEU A 248 0.88 -5.95 -9.57
N PHE A 249 1.33 -7.11 -10.08
CA PHE A 249 0.44 -8.16 -10.53
C PHE A 249 -0.41 -8.73 -9.40
N ALA A 250 0.19 -9.03 -8.25
CA ALA A 250 -0.54 -9.49 -7.06
C ALA A 250 -1.57 -8.45 -6.58
N SER A 251 -1.20 -7.16 -6.55
CA SER A 251 -2.10 -6.07 -6.17
C SER A 251 -3.29 -5.93 -7.13
N LYS A 252 -3.07 -6.07 -8.44
CA LYS A 252 -4.14 -6.07 -9.45
C LYS A 252 -5.11 -7.23 -9.27
N ILE A 253 -4.63 -8.42 -8.88
CA ILE A 253 -5.49 -9.57 -8.59
C ILE A 253 -6.35 -9.27 -7.35
N ALA A 254 -5.74 -8.82 -6.26
CA ALA A 254 -6.45 -8.49 -5.02
C ALA A 254 -7.53 -7.41 -5.25
N TYR A 255 -7.21 -6.37 -6.03
CA TYR A 255 -8.18 -5.33 -6.38
C TYR A 255 -9.37 -5.88 -7.18
N LYS A 256 -9.12 -6.74 -8.18
CA LYS A 256 -10.20 -7.41 -8.94
C LYS A 256 -11.08 -8.30 -8.06
N GLU A 257 -10.50 -8.97 -7.08
CA GLU A 257 -11.25 -9.82 -6.15
C GLU A 257 -12.12 -8.98 -5.19
N LEU A 258 -11.62 -7.84 -4.73
CA LEU A 258 -12.39 -6.88 -3.95
C LEU A 258 -13.57 -6.31 -4.74
N GLU A 259 -13.35 -5.89 -6.00
CA GLU A 259 -14.44 -5.41 -6.88
C GLU A 259 -15.52 -6.48 -7.06
N ARG A 260 -15.13 -7.75 -7.26
CA ARG A 260 -16.07 -8.87 -7.35
C ARG A 260 -16.89 -9.05 -6.08
N SER A 261 -16.25 -8.97 -4.91
CA SER A 261 -16.94 -9.09 -3.62
C SER A 261 -17.94 -7.96 -3.41
N GLN A 262 -17.54 -6.70 -3.68
CA GLN A 262 -18.42 -5.54 -3.57
C GLN A 262 -19.61 -5.62 -4.53
N THR A 263 -19.37 -6.07 -5.77
CA THR A 263 -20.44 -6.26 -6.77
C THR A 263 -21.43 -7.33 -6.29
N LYS A 264 -20.94 -8.41 -5.69
CA LYS A 264 -21.81 -9.47 -5.14
C LYS A 264 -22.67 -8.95 -4.00
N GLU A 265 -22.07 -8.25 -3.03
CA GLU A 265 -22.79 -7.65 -1.90
C GLU A 265 -23.84 -6.62 -2.35
N LEU A 266 -23.51 -5.81 -3.36
CA LEU A 266 -24.44 -4.84 -3.94
C LEU A 266 -25.63 -5.54 -4.61
N ASN A 267 -25.40 -6.62 -5.35
CA ASN A 267 -26.46 -7.39 -5.99
C ASN A 267 -27.38 -8.10 -4.98
N GLU A 268 -26.82 -8.61 -3.87
CA GLU A 268 -27.58 -9.20 -2.77
C GLU A 268 -28.49 -8.14 -2.12
N LYS A 269 -27.95 -6.96 -1.78
CA LYS A 269 -28.74 -5.85 -1.21
C LYS A 269 -29.82 -5.34 -2.17
N CYS A 270 -29.53 -5.24 -3.47
CA CYS A 270 -30.54 -4.88 -4.48
C CYS A 270 -31.69 -5.90 -4.52
N SER A 271 -31.38 -7.19 -4.38
CA SER A 271 -32.39 -8.25 -4.36
C SER A 271 -33.26 -8.19 -3.10
N GLU A 272 -32.66 -7.95 -1.94
CA GLU A 272 -33.38 -7.75 -0.67
C GLU A 272 -34.30 -6.52 -0.73
N LEU A 273 -33.79 -5.39 -1.24
CA LEU A 273 -34.59 -4.17 -1.44
C LEU A 273 -35.78 -4.41 -2.36
N GLN A 274 -35.61 -5.20 -3.43
CA GLN A 274 -36.68 -5.55 -4.33
C GLN A 274 -37.77 -6.39 -3.64
N SER A 275 -37.39 -7.34 -2.77
CA SER A 275 -38.33 -8.14 -1.98
C SER A 275 -39.14 -7.27 -1.03
N VAL A 276 -38.46 -6.42 -0.24
CA VAL A 276 -39.13 -5.49 0.69
C VAL A 276 -40.09 -4.56 -0.05
N ARG A 277 -39.72 -4.11 -1.25
CA ARG A 277 -40.59 -3.28 -2.10
C ARG A 277 -41.90 -4.00 -2.46
N GLN A 278 -41.83 -5.27 -2.82
CA GLN A 278 -43.01 -6.07 -3.15
C GLN A 278 -43.92 -6.25 -1.93
N GLU A 279 -43.34 -6.49 -0.75
CA GLU A 279 -44.10 -6.61 0.49
C GLU A 279 -44.83 -5.30 0.86
N ILE A 280 -44.14 -4.16 0.80
CA ILE A 280 -44.73 -2.85 1.09
C ILE A 280 -45.86 -2.52 0.10
N ALA A 281 -45.70 -2.82 -1.19
CA ALA A 281 -46.75 -2.65 -2.18
C ALA A 281 -48.00 -3.47 -1.83
N SER A 282 -47.82 -4.75 -1.48
CA SER A 282 -48.92 -5.62 -1.05
C SER A 282 -49.63 -5.12 0.20
N VAL A 283 -48.89 -4.61 1.20
CA VAL A 283 -49.47 -4.03 2.42
C VAL A 283 -50.25 -2.75 2.10
N THR A 284 -49.74 -1.92 1.21
CA THR A 284 -50.40 -0.68 0.77
C THR A 284 -51.72 -1.00 0.05
N ASP A 285 -51.75 -2.00 -0.83
CA ASP A 285 -52.96 -2.44 -1.51
C ASP A 285 -54.03 -2.93 -0.52
N LYS A 286 -53.64 -3.77 0.45
CA LYS A 286 -54.53 -4.24 1.52
C LYS A 286 -55.04 -3.09 2.40
N ALA A 287 -54.20 -2.10 2.68
CA ALA A 287 -54.61 -0.91 3.43
C ALA A 287 -55.68 -0.12 2.67
N ASN A 288 -55.52 0.04 1.35
CA ASN A 288 -56.52 0.70 0.50
C ASN A 288 -57.87 -0.04 0.51
N GLU A 289 -57.86 -1.38 0.39
CA GLU A 289 -59.09 -2.19 0.52
C GLU A 289 -59.74 -2.02 1.91
N THR A 290 -58.92 -1.96 2.96
CA THR A 290 -59.40 -1.78 4.33
C THR A 290 -60.02 -0.39 4.54
N VAL A 291 -59.50 0.65 3.89
CA VAL A 291 -60.09 2.00 3.91
C VAL A 291 -61.49 2.00 3.28
N GLU A 292 -61.69 1.29 2.17
CA GLU A 292 -63.02 1.18 1.56
C GLU A 292 -64.02 0.49 2.50
N LEU A 293 -63.59 -0.61 3.15
CA LEU A 293 -64.42 -1.30 4.13
C LEU A 293 -64.72 -0.43 5.35
N LEU A 294 -63.73 0.31 5.86
CA LEU A 294 -63.92 1.23 6.98
C LEU A 294 -64.92 2.34 6.62
N GLY A 295 -64.90 2.84 5.39
CA GLY A 295 -65.91 3.78 4.89
C GLY A 295 -67.34 3.21 4.99
N LYS A 296 -67.53 1.93 4.64
CA LYS A 296 -68.83 1.24 4.78
C LYS A 296 -69.24 1.08 6.25
N ILE A 297 -68.30 0.70 7.13
CA ILE A 297 -68.55 0.60 8.57
C ILE A 297 -68.92 1.97 9.15
N ASN A 298 -68.21 3.04 8.77
CA ASN A 298 -68.49 4.38 9.25
C ASN A 298 -69.88 4.87 8.81
N ALA A 299 -70.28 4.58 7.56
CA ALA A 299 -71.64 4.86 7.09
C ALA A 299 -72.71 4.09 7.88
N PHE A 300 -72.43 2.82 8.19
CA PHE A 300 -73.28 2.00 9.04
C PHE A 300 -73.41 2.57 10.45
N VAL A 301 -72.30 2.84 11.15
CA VAL A 301 -72.31 3.44 12.50
C VAL A 301 -73.02 4.80 12.50
N SER A 302 -72.83 5.61 11.46
CA SER A 302 -73.54 6.89 11.29
C SER A 302 -75.06 6.72 11.22
N SER A 303 -75.55 5.65 10.59
CA SER A 303 -76.98 5.33 10.59
C SER A 303 -77.49 4.88 11.98
N PHE A 304 -76.65 4.24 12.79
CA PHE A 304 -76.97 3.85 14.16
C PHE A 304 -77.08 5.03 15.12
N ARG A 305 -76.40 6.15 14.85
CA ARG A 305 -76.54 7.39 15.63
C ARG A 305 -77.99 7.87 15.71
N LEU A 306 -78.81 7.60 14.70
CA LEU A 306 -80.24 7.95 14.68
C LEU A 306 -81.03 7.22 15.77
N PHE A 307 -80.57 6.04 16.20
CA PHE A 307 -81.20 5.25 17.26
C PHE A 307 -80.58 5.47 18.63
N ALA A 308 -79.49 6.23 18.74
CA ALA A 308 -78.77 6.45 19.98
C ALA A 308 -79.69 6.95 21.12
N PRO A 309 -80.57 7.95 20.92
CA PRO A 309 -81.46 8.41 21.99
C PRO A 309 -82.41 7.32 22.50
N THR A 310 -82.92 6.49 21.59
CA THR A 310 -83.85 5.39 21.94
C THR A 310 -83.13 4.23 22.63
N ILE A 311 -81.89 3.93 22.22
CA ILE A 311 -81.05 2.92 22.88
C ILE A 311 -80.63 3.40 24.28
N GLU A 312 -80.32 4.68 24.44
CA GLU A 312 -80.07 5.29 25.76
C GLU A 312 -81.31 5.28 26.63
N GLU A 313 -82.48 5.58 26.07
CA GLU A 313 -83.75 5.47 26.77
C GLU A 313 -83.96 4.04 27.30
N TYR A 314 -83.74 3.02 26.46
CA TYR A 314 -83.75 1.63 26.87
C TYR A 314 -82.76 1.35 28.02
N ALA A 315 -81.51 1.79 27.89
CA ALA A 315 -80.49 1.59 28.90
C ALA A 315 -80.87 2.23 30.24
N ASN A 316 -81.38 3.46 30.21
CA ASN A 316 -81.84 4.19 31.39
C ASN A 316 -82.99 3.47 32.10
N HIS A 317 -83.92 2.85 31.36
CA HIS A 317 -85.00 2.06 31.96
C HIS A 317 -84.49 0.79 32.63
N VAL A 318 -83.55 0.08 31.99
CA VAL A 318 -82.93 -1.13 32.55
C VAL A 318 -82.14 -0.83 33.81
N GLU A 319 -81.35 0.25 33.80
CA GLU A 319 -80.54 0.68 34.94
C GLU A 319 -81.39 1.14 36.12
N ALA A 320 -82.50 1.86 35.84
CA ALA A 320 -83.43 2.33 36.85
C ALA A 320 -84.43 1.26 37.31
N ASP A 321 -84.34 0.04 36.77
CA ASP A 321 -85.28 -1.05 37.01
C ASP A 321 -86.77 -0.67 36.80
N LYS A 322 -87.02 0.09 35.73
CA LYS A 322 -88.37 0.56 35.36
C LYS A 322 -89.01 -0.39 34.35
N ILE A 323 -90.33 -0.44 34.38
CA ILE A 323 -91.10 -1.04 33.29
C ILE A 323 -90.89 -0.17 32.04
N ILE A 324 -90.56 -0.81 30.93
CA ILE A 324 -90.50 -0.16 29.63
C ILE A 324 -91.90 -0.24 29.02
N GLU A 325 -92.56 0.90 28.88
CA GLU A 325 -93.80 1.02 28.14
C GLU A 325 -93.46 1.09 26.64
N ALA A 326 -93.57 -0.04 25.95
CA ALA A 326 -93.23 -0.17 24.53
C ALA A 326 -94.33 0.36 23.60
N GLY A 327 -95.54 0.58 24.10
CA GLY A 327 -96.61 1.22 23.33
C GLY A 327 -97.94 1.23 24.06
N ASN A 328 -99.00 1.53 23.31
CA ASN A 328 -100.35 1.55 23.84
C ASN A 328 -101.15 0.36 23.27
N SER A 329 -101.39 -0.64 24.13
CA SER A 329 -102.13 -1.86 23.77
C SER A 329 -103.59 -1.60 23.40
N PHE A 330 -104.23 -0.57 23.96
CA PHE A 330 -105.60 -0.18 23.62
C PHE A 330 -105.73 0.43 22.23
N ARG A 331 -104.70 1.14 21.76
CA ARG A 331 -104.67 1.77 20.43
C ARG A 331 -103.97 0.93 19.37
N GLY A 332 -103.29 -0.14 19.77
CA GLY A 332 -102.55 -1.02 18.86
C GLY A 332 -101.30 -0.37 18.26
N ILE A 333 -100.65 0.57 18.96
CA ILE A 333 -99.53 1.37 18.43
C ILE A 333 -98.29 1.21 19.33
N LEU A 334 -97.13 0.90 18.73
CA LEU A 334 -95.83 0.90 19.40
C LEU A 334 -95.19 2.29 19.39
N TYR A 335 -94.56 2.67 20.51
CA TYR A 335 -93.64 3.82 20.58
C TYR A 335 -92.31 3.49 19.90
N GLU A 336 -91.44 4.49 19.71
CA GLU A 336 -90.15 4.29 19.06
C GLU A 336 -89.28 3.27 19.79
N ILE A 337 -89.27 3.28 21.13
CA ILE A 337 -88.61 2.24 21.93
C ILE A 337 -89.25 0.86 21.72
N GLY A 338 -90.57 0.76 21.58
CA GLY A 338 -91.23 -0.52 21.30
C GLY A 338 -90.93 -1.07 19.92
N LYS A 339 -90.87 -0.22 18.89
CA LYS A 339 -90.44 -0.62 17.55
C LYS A 339 -88.99 -1.11 17.54
N LEU A 340 -88.11 -0.43 18.26
CA LEU A 340 -86.71 -0.83 18.45
C LEU A 340 -86.63 -2.20 19.13
N LEU A 341 -87.32 -2.38 20.26
CA LEU A 341 -87.34 -3.64 20.99
C LEU A 341 -87.85 -4.79 20.13
N GLU A 342 -88.98 -4.61 19.43
CA GLU A 342 -89.55 -5.64 18.56
C GLU A 342 -88.57 -6.06 17.45
N THR A 343 -87.81 -5.12 16.89
CA THR A 343 -86.81 -5.39 15.84
C THR A 343 -85.66 -6.26 16.34
N PHE A 344 -85.24 -6.09 17.59
CA PHE A 344 -84.09 -6.79 18.18
C PHE A 344 -84.48 -7.90 19.17
N LYS A 345 -85.76 -8.23 19.24
CA LYS A 345 -86.32 -9.21 20.16
C LYS A 345 -85.84 -10.61 19.81
N GLU A 346 -85.21 -11.27 20.77
CA GLU A 346 -84.95 -12.70 20.71
C GLU A 346 -85.78 -13.39 21.79
N LEU A 347 -86.57 -14.40 21.40
CA LEU A 347 -87.41 -15.15 22.34
C LEU A 347 -86.58 -16.21 23.04
N ILE A 348 -86.62 -16.24 24.38
CA ILE A 348 -85.98 -17.30 25.17
C ILE A 348 -86.98 -18.44 25.39
N LYS A 349 -88.18 -18.10 25.84
CA LYS A 349 -89.34 -18.98 25.99
C LYS A 349 -90.61 -18.14 26.04
N GLU A 350 -91.78 -18.76 26.02
CA GLU A 350 -93.06 -18.05 26.09
C GLU A 350 -93.10 -17.05 27.27
N GLY A 351 -93.32 -15.77 26.96
CA GLY A 351 -93.34 -14.68 27.94
C GLY A 351 -91.98 -14.14 28.39
N LEU A 352 -90.85 -14.74 27.96
CA LEU A 352 -89.49 -14.23 28.21
C LEU A 352 -88.72 -13.94 26.92
N CYS A 353 -88.21 -12.72 26.80
CA CYS A 353 -87.35 -12.31 25.71
C CYS A 353 -86.10 -11.59 26.23
N TRP A 354 -85.14 -11.37 25.36
CA TRP A 354 -83.98 -10.54 25.64
C TRP A 354 -83.54 -9.80 24.37
N PHE A 355 -82.68 -8.82 24.55
CA PHE A 355 -82.18 -7.96 23.47
C PHE A 355 -80.64 -7.95 23.47
N PRO A 356 -79.98 -9.07 23.13
CA PRO A 356 -78.52 -9.22 23.25
C PRO A 356 -77.73 -8.33 22.29
N ARG A 357 -78.40 -7.74 21.31
CA ARG A 357 -77.84 -6.83 20.29
C ARG A 357 -78.06 -5.34 20.60
N LEU A 358 -78.77 -5.02 21.68
CA LEU A 358 -78.92 -3.65 22.19
C LEU A 358 -77.84 -3.36 23.25
N MET A 359 -78.01 -2.30 24.04
CA MET A 359 -77.07 -1.93 25.11
C MET A 359 -76.81 -3.09 26.07
N ARG A 360 -75.54 -3.31 26.40
CA ARG A 360 -75.07 -4.34 27.34
C ARG A 360 -74.26 -3.70 28.46
N TRP A 361 -73.95 -4.49 29.49
CA TRP A 361 -73.17 -4.00 30.64
C TRP A 361 -72.03 -4.95 30.97
N LYS A 362 -70.85 -4.38 31.19
CA LYS A 362 -69.69 -5.11 31.71
C LYS A 362 -69.79 -5.24 33.22
N THR A 363 -69.75 -6.47 33.70
CA THR A 363 -69.93 -6.82 35.12
C THR A 363 -68.84 -7.77 35.60
N SER A 364 -68.84 -8.09 36.89
CA SER A 364 -67.99 -9.12 37.50
C SER A 364 -68.20 -10.52 36.90
N LYS A 365 -69.34 -10.74 36.23
CA LYS A 365 -69.70 -11.98 35.53
C LYS A 365 -69.49 -11.92 34.02
N GLY A 366 -68.81 -10.89 33.52
CA GLY A 366 -68.59 -10.65 32.10
C GLY A 366 -69.60 -9.66 31.50
N GLU A 367 -69.72 -9.64 30.18
CA GLU A 367 -70.68 -8.78 29.49
C GLU A 367 -72.08 -9.42 29.52
N VAL A 368 -73.06 -8.72 30.09
CA VAL A 368 -74.42 -9.24 30.28
C VAL A 368 -75.45 -8.41 29.53
N ALA A 369 -76.52 -9.07 29.09
CA ALA A 369 -77.72 -8.47 28.52
C ALA A 369 -78.95 -8.80 29.40
N PRO A 370 -79.88 -7.86 29.59
CA PRO A 370 -81.09 -8.08 30.37
C PRO A 370 -82.07 -9.02 29.66
N VAL A 371 -82.71 -9.86 30.45
CA VAL A 371 -83.87 -10.69 30.11
C VAL A 371 -85.11 -10.01 30.64
N PHE A 372 -86.20 -10.00 29.87
CA PHE A 372 -87.45 -9.35 30.20
C PHE A 372 -88.60 -10.34 30.27
N ILE A 373 -89.52 -10.10 31.20
CA ILE A 373 -90.89 -10.59 31.10
C ILE A 373 -91.65 -9.66 30.16
N GLU A 374 -92.20 -10.23 29.09
CA GLU A 374 -93.10 -9.55 28.18
C GLU A 374 -94.53 -9.56 28.74
N LYS A 375 -95.16 -8.39 28.75
CA LYS A 375 -96.52 -8.19 29.23
C LYS A 375 -97.38 -7.51 28.18
N SER A 376 -98.68 -7.77 28.26
CA SER A 376 -99.69 -7.15 27.39
C SER A 376 -99.45 -7.40 25.91
N ASN A 377 -98.90 -8.56 25.51
CA ASN A 377 -98.59 -8.90 24.11
C ASN A 377 -97.58 -7.93 23.45
N GLY A 378 -96.45 -7.68 24.11
CA GLY A 378 -95.33 -6.91 23.56
C GLY A 378 -95.38 -5.40 23.83
N TYR A 379 -96.42 -4.90 24.50
CA TYR A 379 -96.58 -3.47 24.79
C TYR A 379 -95.89 -3.01 26.07
N SER A 380 -95.41 -3.92 26.92
CA SER A 380 -94.62 -3.56 28.09
C SER A 380 -93.62 -4.65 28.48
N TYR A 381 -92.46 -4.25 28.98
CA TYR A 381 -91.38 -5.15 29.35
C TYR A 381 -90.85 -4.82 30.76
N SER A 382 -90.60 -5.85 31.58
CA SER A 382 -89.97 -5.68 32.90
C SER A 382 -88.80 -6.63 33.05
N VAL A 383 -87.66 -6.13 33.55
CA VAL A 383 -86.44 -6.93 33.72
C VAL A 383 -86.72 -8.12 34.66
N TYR A 384 -86.36 -9.32 34.20
CA TYR A 384 -86.48 -10.59 34.89
C TYR A 384 -85.13 -11.08 35.45
N GLY A 385 -84.03 -10.78 34.77
CA GLY A 385 -82.69 -11.23 35.10
C GLY A 385 -81.71 -10.85 33.99
N TYR A 386 -80.53 -11.45 33.99
CA TYR A 386 -79.47 -11.12 33.04
C TYR A 386 -78.82 -12.39 32.50
N ILE A 387 -78.34 -12.35 31.26
CA ILE A 387 -77.59 -13.45 30.64
C ILE A 387 -76.24 -12.93 30.20
N ASN A 388 -75.16 -13.66 30.50
CA ASN A 388 -73.86 -13.38 29.91
C ASN A 388 -73.91 -13.66 28.40
N VAL A 389 -73.51 -12.67 27.61
CA VAL A 389 -73.68 -12.68 26.16
C VAL A 389 -72.84 -13.75 25.47
N ASP A 390 -71.67 -14.07 26.03
CA ASP A 390 -70.74 -15.08 25.50
C ASP A 390 -71.04 -16.47 26.04
N THR A 391 -71.13 -16.63 27.37
CA THR A 391 -71.29 -17.95 28.01
C THR A 391 -72.73 -18.44 28.06
N LYS A 392 -73.70 -17.55 27.79
CA LYS A 392 -75.15 -17.79 27.90
C LYS A 392 -75.63 -18.19 29.30
N GLU A 393 -74.79 -18.00 30.32
CA GLU A 393 -75.16 -18.27 31.72
C GLU A 393 -76.18 -17.23 32.22
N TYR A 394 -77.23 -17.70 32.90
CA TYR A 394 -78.28 -16.85 33.48
C TYR A 394 -77.97 -16.47 34.93
N TYR A 395 -78.22 -15.21 35.26
CA TYR A 395 -78.08 -14.66 36.60
C TYR A 395 -79.38 -13.97 37.03
N SER A 396 -79.73 -14.13 38.31
CA SER A 396 -80.92 -13.48 38.86
C SER A 396 -80.77 -11.96 38.88
N LYS A 397 -81.90 -11.26 38.80
CA LYS A 397 -81.93 -9.80 38.83
C LYS A 397 -81.32 -9.23 40.10
N GLU A 398 -81.63 -9.83 41.26
CA GLU A 398 -81.14 -9.40 42.58
C GLU A 398 -79.62 -9.45 42.66
N LEU A 399 -79.00 -10.44 42.00
CA LEU A 399 -77.56 -10.63 41.99
C LEU A 399 -76.85 -9.57 41.14
N MET A 400 -77.47 -9.13 40.04
CA MET A 400 -76.80 -8.36 38.99
C MET A 400 -77.16 -6.87 38.97
N GLN A 401 -78.40 -6.48 39.33
CA GLN A 401 -78.94 -5.13 39.11
C GLN A 401 -78.04 -4.01 39.64
N TRP A 402 -77.33 -4.22 40.76
CA TRP A 402 -76.45 -3.22 41.37
C TRP A 402 -75.17 -2.92 40.56
N GLU A 403 -74.77 -3.81 39.64
CA GLU A 403 -73.66 -3.62 38.70
C GLU A 403 -74.10 -2.93 37.39
N ILE A 404 -75.41 -2.86 37.13
CA ILE A 404 -75.99 -2.33 35.89
C ILE A 404 -76.13 -0.81 36.02
N LYS A 405 -75.06 -0.11 35.60
CA LYS A 405 -74.92 1.34 35.73
C LYS A 405 -74.38 1.94 34.43
N ALA A 406 -74.68 3.21 34.19
CA ALA A 406 -74.24 3.93 32.99
C ALA A 406 -72.73 3.83 32.70
N GLY A 407 -71.87 3.88 33.73
CA GLY A 407 -70.41 3.76 33.57
C GLY A 407 -69.93 2.37 33.12
N ASN A 408 -70.79 1.36 33.17
CA ASN A 408 -70.49 -0.02 32.77
C ASN A 408 -71.10 -0.39 31.41
N ARG A 409 -71.77 0.55 30.73
CA ARG A 409 -72.36 0.32 29.41
C ARG A 409 -71.30 -0.11 28.40
N THR A 410 -71.67 -1.07 27.56
CA THR A 410 -70.85 -1.55 26.45
C THR A 410 -71.66 -1.57 25.16
N GLY A 411 -70.97 -1.33 24.04
CA GLY A 411 -71.63 -1.19 22.74
C GLY A 411 -72.33 0.16 22.57
N THR A 412 -71.89 1.19 23.29
CA THR A 412 -72.37 2.57 23.11
C THR A 412 -71.93 3.09 21.74
N VAL A 413 -72.69 4.01 21.15
CA VAL A 413 -72.36 4.61 19.86
C VAL A 413 -71.03 5.38 19.93
N GLU A 414 -70.72 6.01 21.07
CA GLU A 414 -69.45 6.70 21.32
C GLU A 414 -68.24 5.75 21.29
N GLN A 415 -68.38 4.55 21.86
CA GLN A 415 -67.35 3.51 21.79
C GLN A 415 -67.16 3.00 20.34
N MET A 416 -68.24 2.86 19.57
CA MET A 416 -68.14 2.48 18.15
C MET A 416 -67.45 3.56 17.33
N ASP A 417 -67.80 4.82 17.54
CA ASP A 417 -67.17 5.98 16.90
C ASP A 417 -65.66 6.06 17.24
N ALA A 418 -65.31 5.93 18.52
CA ALA A 418 -63.91 5.95 18.95
C ALA A 418 -63.07 4.82 18.32
N ASN A 419 -63.66 3.62 18.16
CA ASN A 419 -63.00 2.49 17.50
C ASN A 419 -62.80 2.73 15.99
N VAL A 420 -63.82 3.27 15.31
CA VAL A 420 -63.72 3.63 13.88
C VAL A 420 -62.67 4.71 13.66
N GLU A 421 -62.64 5.74 14.52
CA GLU A 421 -61.62 6.79 14.47
C GLU A 421 -60.21 6.26 14.72
N ALA A 422 -60.04 5.33 15.68
CA ALA A 422 -58.75 4.71 15.94
C ALA A 422 -58.26 3.91 14.72
N MET A 423 -59.12 3.09 14.12
CA MET A 423 -58.81 2.34 12.90
C MET A 423 -58.49 3.28 11.72
N ALA A 424 -59.19 4.41 11.60
CA ALA A 424 -58.94 5.39 10.56
C ALA A 424 -57.55 6.04 10.71
N ARG A 425 -57.16 6.38 11.94
CA ARG A 425 -55.82 6.93 12.23
C ARG A 425 -54.71 5.95 11.89
N ASP A 426 -54.86 4.69 12.30
CA ASP A 426 -53.85 3.65 12.05
C ASP A 426 -53.68 3.39 10.54
N LEU A 427 -54.78 3.31 9.79
CA LEU A 427 -54.75 3.16 8.32
C LEU A 427 -54.13 4.38 7.63
N GLN A 428 -54.45 5.58 8.10
CA GLN A 428 -53.86 6.81 7.55
C GLN A 428 -52.34 6.82 7.72
N GLU A 429 -51.83 6.34 8.86
CA GLU A 429 -50.39 6.23 9.11
C GLU A 429 -49.72 5.19 8.20
N ILE A 430 -50.34 4.02 8.01
CA ILE A 430 -49.84 2.99 7.08
C ILE A 430 -49.75 3.55 5.64
N LEU A 431 -50.79 4.24 5.18
CA LEU A 431 -50.81 4.84 3.84
C LEU A 431 -49.81 5.99 3.70
N ARG A 432 -49.62 6.79 4.77
CA ARG A 432 -48.59 7.84 4.81
C ARG A 432 -47.19 7.26 4.65
N ILE A 433 -46.89 6.16 5.36
CA ILE A 433 -45.61 5.45 5.26
C ILE A 433 -45.42 4.89 3.84
N GLY A 434 -46.45 4.27 3.26
CA GLY A 434 -46.40 3.77 1.88
C GLY A 434 -46.15 4.87 0.84
N ALA A 435 -46.81 6.03 0.98
CA ALA A 435 -46.62 7.18 0.10
C ALA A 435 -45.20 7.79 0.23
N GLU A 436 -44.69 7.88 1.45
CA GLU A 436 -43.34 8.38 1.70
C GLU A 436 -42.27 7.45 1.11
N GLN A 437 -42.45 6.14 1.22
CA GLN A 437 -41.58 5.16 0.57
C GLN A 437 -41.56 5.31 -0.95
N LYS A 438 -42.73 5.48 -1.57
CA LYS A 438 -42.82 5.73 -3.01
C LYS A 438 -42.06 6.99 -3.44
N ARG A 439 -42.21 8.08 -2.68
CA ARG A 439 -41.50 9.35 -2.92
C ARG A 439 -39.98 9.17 -2.83
N LEU A 440 -39.49 8.51 -1.78
CA LEU A 440 -38.06 8.27 -1.61
C LEU A 440 -37.48 7.42 -2.74
N TRP A 441 -38.27 6.49 -3.27
CA TRP A 441 -37.86 5.64 -4.39
C TRP A 441 -37.79 6.39 -5.73
N GLU A 442 -38.77 7.24 -6.04
CA GLU A 442 -38.74 8.09 -7.24
C GLU A 442 -37.51 9.02 -7.24
N VAL A 443 -37.09 9.50 -6.06
CA VAL A 443 -35.85 10.27 -5.89
C VAL A 443 -34.59 9.41 -6.12
N TYR A 444 -34.64 8.13 -5.79
CA TYR A 444 -33.53 7.20 -6.01
C TYR A 444 -33.38 6.83 -7.49
N GLU A 445 -34.46 6.52 -8.21
CA GLU A 445 -34.42 6.16 -9.64
C GLU A 445 -34.14 7.36 -10.57
N GLY A 446 -34.41 8.59 -10.12
CA GLY A 446 -34.18 9.82 -10.89
C GLY A 446 -32.76 10.41 -10.78
N ARG A 447 -31.85 9.76 -10.05
CA ARG A 447 -30.41 10.09 -9.96
C ARG A 447 -29.59 9.08 -10.74
#